data_AF-A0A2D7L838-F1
#
_entry.id   AF-A0A2D7L838-F1
#
_cell.length_a   1.000
_cell.length_b   1.000
_cell.length_c   1.000
_cell.angle_alpha   90.00
_cell.angle_beta   90.00
_cell.angle_gamma   90.00
#
_symmetry.space_group_name_H-M   'P 1'
#
loop_
_entity.id
_entity.type
_entity.pdbx_description
1 polymer ?
#
loop_
_entity_poly.entity_id
_entity_poly.type
_entity_poly.pdbx_seq_one_letter_code
_entity_poly.pdbx_strand_id
1 'polypeptide(L)' 'MTRTAKPLTLLIALLLLMTSPTVLADDSDGDGVDDSIDDFPNNACADTDTDGDGLPDSVVSGCTSNVVVAYTSFEDPFT' A
#
# COMPACT_ATOMS: atom_id res chain seq x y z
N MET A 1 40.96 26.72 -10.69
CA MET A 1 39.65 26.74 -11.36
C MET A 1 38.55 26.58 -10.31
N THR A 2 38.13 27.69 -9.70
CA THR A 2 37.12 27.69 -8.63
C THR A 2 35.75 27.65 -9.28
N ARG A 3 35.11 26.47 -9.31
CA ARG A 3 33.73 26.32 -9.79
C ARG A 3 32.80 26.86 -8.70
N THR A 4 32.62 28.17 -8.64
CA THR A 4 31.59 28.78 -7.81
C THR A 4 30.22 28.34 -8.34
N ALA A 5 29.58 27.43 -7.63
CA ALA A 5 28.21 27.03 -7.94
C ALA A 5 27.32 28.28 -7.84
N LYS A 6 26.56 28.57 -8.90
CA LYS A 6 25.63 29.70 -8.89
C LYS A 6 24.61 29.46 -7.77
N PRO A 7 24.32 30.45 -6.91
CA PRO A 7 23.46 30.26 -5.74
C PRO A 7 22.08 29.72 -6.13
N LEU A 8 21.61 30.08 -7.33
CA LEU A 8 20.37 29.57 -7.90
C LEU A 8 20.41 28.04 -8.15
N THR A 9 21.53 27.51 -8.63
CA THR A 9 21.69 26.06 -8.88
C THR A 9 21.76 25.28 -7.57
N LEU A 10 22.38 25.87 -6.54
CA LEU A 10 22.42 25.28 -5.19
C LEU A 10 21.04 25.30 -4.52
N LEU A 11 20.28 26.40 -4.69
CA LEU A 11 18.91 26.53 -4.18
C LEU A 11 17.96 25.52 -4.83
N ILE A 12 18.03 25.36 -6.16
CA ILE A 12 17.22 24.38 -6.90
C ILE A 12 17.57 22.96 -6.46
N ALA A 13 18.86 22.63 -6.34
CA ALA A 13 19.29 21.32 -5.87
C ALA A 13 18.80 21.06 -4.43
N LEU A 14 18.93 22.03 -3.53
CA LEU A 14 18.46 21.88 -2.16
C LEU A 14 16.94 21.69 -2.10
N LEU A 15 16.17 22.44 -2.89
CA LEU A 15 14.72 22.30 -2.97
C LEU A 15 14.28 20.89 -3.45
N LEU A 16 14.98 20.34 -4.45
CA LEU A 16 14.75 18.97 -4.95
C LEU A 16 15.14 17.87 -3.96
N LEU A 17 16.08 18.15 -3.05
CA LEU A 17 16.45 17.25 -1.95
C LEU A 17 15.46 17.28 -0.78
N MET A 18 14.63 18.32 -0.68
CA MET A 18 13.57 18.41 0.35
C MET A 18 12.24 17.81 -0.13
N THR A 19 12.09 17.50 -1.42
CA THR A 19 10.94 16.76 -1.93
C THR A 19 11.23 15.27 -1.78
N SER A 20 10.81 14.68 -0.66
CA SER A 20 10.83 13.24 -0.46
C SER A 20 10.21 12.53 -1.67
N PRO A 21 10.81 11.45 -2.21
CA PRO A 21 10.11 10.61 -3.16
C PRO A 21 8.97 9.94 -2.38
N THR A 22 7.76 10.46 -2.53
CA THR A 22 6.55 9.68 -2.24
C THR A 22 6.59 8.56 -3.27
N VAL A 23 7.04 7.38 -2.85
CA VAL A 23 6.70 6.14 -3.56
C VAL A 23 5.18 6.19 -3.66
N LEU A 24 4.69 6.28 -4.90
CA LEU A 24 3.26 6.31 -5.21
C LEU A 24 2.70 4.90 -5.00
N ALA A 25 2.88 4.37 -3.80
CA ALA A 25 2.02 3.30 -3.35
C ALA A 25 0.69 3.97 -3.05
N ASP A 26 -0.34 3.65 -3.84
CA ASP A 26 -1.70 4.10 -3.57
C ASP A 26 -2.21 3.17 -2.49
N ASP A 27 -2.62 3.71 -1.35
CA ASP A 27 -3.11 2.97 -0.20
C ASP A 27 -4.42 3.65 0.16
N SER A 28 -5.49 3.22 -0.53
CA SER A 28 -6.77 3.91 -0.59
C SER A 28 -7.54 3.82 0.73
N ASP A 29 -7.28 2.80 1.54
CA ASP A 29 -7.94 2.58 2.82
C ASP A 29 -7.02 2.71 4.04
N GLY A 30 -5.71 2.77 3.83
CA GLY A 30 -4.72 3.10 4.84
C GLY A 30 -4.31 1.92 5.72
N ASP A 31 -4.46 0.67 5.26
CA ASP A 31 -4.03 -0.51 6.01
C ASP A 31 -2.53 -0.82 5.88
N GLY A 32 -1.84 -0.09 4.99
CA GLY A 32 -0.41 -0.21 4.77
C GLY A 32 -0.02 -1.24 3.71
N VAL A 33 -0.99 -1.79 2.99
CA VAL A 33 -0.82 -2.53 1.75
C VAL A 33 -1.08 -1.57 0.57
N ASP A 34 -0.45 -1.83 -0.57
CA ASP A 34 -0.63 -1.00 -1.77
C ASP A 34 -1.81 -1.53 -2.59
N ASP A 35 -2.66 -0.64 -3.10
CA ASP A 35 -3.87 -0.91 -3.90
C ASP A 35 -3.60 -1.83 -5.11
N SER A 36 -2.35 -1.94 -5.59
CA SER A 36 -2.01 -2.84 -6.70
C SER A 36 -1.80 -4.29 -6.30
N ILE A 37 -1.60 -4.56 -5.00
CA ILE A 37 -1.43 -5.88 -4.40
C ILE A 37 -2.48 -6.17 -3.32
N ASP A 38 -3.34 -5.21 -3.02
CA ASP A 38 -4.50 -5.34 -2.15
C ASP A 38 -5.72 -5.79 -2.98
N ASP A 39 -6.27 -6.96 -2.65
CA ASP A 39 -7.45 -7.50 -3.31
C ASP A 39 -8.75 -6.79 -2.87
N PHE A 40 -8.69 -6.02 -1.78
CA PHE A 40 -9.75 -5.13 -1.29
C PHE A 40 -9.28 -3.68 -1.06
N PRO A 41 -8.93 -2.90 -2.12
CA PRO A 41 -8.36 -1.54 -2.03
C PRO A 41 -9.19 -0.47 -1.32
N ASN A 42 -10.36 -0.79 -0.77
CA ASN A 42 -11.23 0.18 -0.09
C ASN A 42 -11.66 -0.32 1.29
N ASN A 43 -11.04 -1.40 1.78
CA ASN A 43 -11.40 -2.07 3.00
C ASN A 43 -10.15 -2.33 3.86
N ALA A 44 -9.83 -1.35 4.70
CA ALA A 44 -8.66 -1.37 5.58
C ALA A 44 -8.59 -2.51 6.63
N CYS A 45 -9.57 -3.41 6.56
CA CYS A 45 -9.73 -4.55 7.42
C CYS A 45 -9.28 -5.84 6.76
N ALA A 46 -8.99 -5.86 5.47
CA ALA A 46 -8.61 -7.05 4.73
C ALA A 46 -7.88 -6.67 3.45
N ASP A 47 -6.78 -7.36 3.16
CA ASP A 47 -5.92 -7.06 2.02
C ASP A 47 -5.72 -8.24 1.05
N THR A 48 -5.92 -9.48 1.51
CA THR A 48 -5.57 -10.70 0.76
C THR A 48 -6.80 -11.57 0.46
N ASP A 49 -6.96 -11.97 -0.81
CA ASP A 49 -7.92 -12.98 -1.31
C ASP A 49 -7.18 -14.00 -2.21
N THR A 50 -6.64 -15.07 -1.61
CA THR A 50 -5.79 -16.03 -2.34
C THR A 50 -6.53 -16.81 -3.43
N ASP A 51 -7.81 -17.13 -3.23
CA ASP A 51 -8.61 -17.97 -4.13
C ASP A 51 -9.58 -17.18 -5.02
N GLY A 52 -9.70 -15.88 -4.78
CA GLY A 52 -10.49 -14.96 -5.61
C GLY A 52 -12.00 -15.14 -5.43
N ASP A 53 -12.43 -15.67 -4.28
CA ASP A 53 -13.84 -15.92 -3.99
C ASP A 53 -14.59 -14.65 -3.52
N GLY A 54 -13.86 -13.56 -3.31
CA GLY A 54 -14.36 -12.26 -2.88
C GLY A 54 -14.50 -12.13 -1.36
N LEU A 55 -13.96 -13.07 -0.59
CA LEU A 55 -13.91 -13.06 0.86
C LEU A 55 -12.43 -13.07 1.30
N PRO A 56 -12.09 -12.31 2.34
CA PRO A 56 -10.68 -12.20 2.71
C PRO A 56 -10.19 -13.38 3.53
N ASP A 57 -8.92 -13.71 3.34
CA ASP A 57 -8.20 -14.76 4.08
C ASP A 57 -8.07 -14.40 5.57
N SER A 58 -7.82 -13.12 5.83
CA SER A 58 -7.66 -12.61 7.18
C SER A 58 -8.28 -11.23 7.32
N VAL A 59 -8.84 -10.96 8.50
CA VAL A 59 -9.38 -9.65 8.84
C VAL A 59 -8.62 -9.08 10.03
N VAL A 60 -8.23 -7.81 9.95
CA VAL A 60 -7.58 -7.09 11.05
C VAL A 60 -8.42 -7.21 12.32
N SER A 61 -7.82 -7.77 13.38
CA SER A 61 -8.54 -8.03 14.63
C SER A 61 -8.94 -6.71 15.28
N GLY A 62 -10.26 -6.43 15.34
CA GLY A 62 -10.81 -5.18 15.88
C GLY A 62 -11.46 -4.27 14.82
N CYS A 63 -11.40 -4.66 13.55
CA CYS A 63 -12.17 -4.02 12.51
C CYS A 63 -13.68 -4.33 12.64
N THR A 64 -14.51 -3.28 12.57
CA THR A 64 -15.98 -3.38 12.64
C THR A 64 -16.64 -3.42 11.27
N SER A 65 -15.85 -3.50 10.20
CA SER A 65 -16.39 -3.70 8.84
C SER A 65 -17.12 -5.03 8.82
N ASN A 66 -18.28 -5.06 8.15
CA ASN A 66 -19.16 -6.22 8.05
C ASN A 66 -18.56 -7.26 7.08
N VAL A 67 -17.30 -7.60 7.32
CA VAL A 67 -16.42 -8.40 6.49
C VAL A 67 -16.31 -9.73 7.20
N VAL A 68 -16.90 -10.74 6.59
CA VAL A 68 -16.92 -12.10 7.12
C VAL A 68 -15.74 -12.83 6.52
N VAL A 69 -14.75 -13.15 7.34
CA VAL A 69 -13.74 -14.16 7.01
C VAL A 69 -14.47 -15.46 6.66
N ALA A 70 -14.24 -15.96 5.47
CA ALA A 70 -14.83 -17.22 5.03
C ALA A 70 -13.82 -18.34 5.23
N TYR A 71 -14.15 -19.28 6.10
CA TYR A 71 -13.41 -20.54 6.26
C TYR A 71 -14.03 -21.67 5.41
N THR A 72 -14.99 -21.32 4.53
CA THR A 72 -15.83 -22.28 3.79
C THR A 72 -15.49 -22.32 2.32
N SER A 73 -14.23 -22.09 1.99
CA SER A 73 -13.62 -22.36 0.70
C SER A 73 -12.32 -23.06 1.02
N PHE A 74 -12.08 -24.17 0.35
CA PHE A 74 -11.11 -25.17 0.74
C PHE A 74 -9.71 -24.65 0.38
N GLU A 75 -9.10 -23.88 1.28
CA GLU A 75 -7.66 -23.60 1.33
C GLU A 75 -6.90 -24.91 1.61
N ASP A 76 -7.01 -25.87 0.70
CA ASP A 76 -6.15 -27.02 0.72
C ASP A 76 -4.81 -26.67 0.10
N PRO A 77 -3.70 -27.11 0.70
CA PRO A 77 -2.34 -26.77 0.28
C PRO A 77 -1.91 -27.48 -1.03
N PHE A 78 -2.85 -27.84 -1.91
CA PHE A 78 -2.58 -28.56 -3.15
C PHE A 78 -3.51 -28.13 -4.29
N THR A 79 -3.26 -26.97 -4.90
CA THR A 79 -2.99 -26.94 -6.36
C THR A 79 -2.03 -25.83 -6.73
#